data_AF-A0A7V9AS47-F1
#
_entry.id   AF-A0A7V9AS47-F1
#
_cell.length_a   1.000
_cell.length_b   1.000
_cell.length_c   1.000
_cell.angle_alpha   90.00
_cell.angle_beta   90.00
_cell.angle_gamma   90.00
#
_symmetry.space_group_name_H-M   'P 1'
#
loop_
_entity.id
_entity.type
_entity.pdbx_description
1 polymer ?
#
loop_
_entity_poly.entity_id
_entity_poly.type
_entity_poly.pdbx_seq_one_letter_code
_entity_poly.pdbx_strand_id
1 'polypeptide(L)'
;HMLEAALAAGVAAAGGDALLGGVLPTPGAALLVRRFGLDLAVVVSASHNPYEDNGIKFFGPDGTKVSDDQERRIESLVDRESAESSAVRGSPAPGRVRELHGAGGDYLRELELRFRDLDLRGLRVALDCANGATYRVAPEIFRRLGAEVDVMGCDPDGRNINRGCGSTHLDPLVARVTEGGHDAGFAFDGDGDRVLGVDRSGAIVDGDELIALAAIHLRRAGRLPKDGVAVTVMTNYGFHQAMDAAGIAVATTPVGDRHVLAALLERGWALGGEQSGHIIETGFVPSGDGTAGALLTLEALAGRDLSERDAMVKLPQRLVNVEVADGSALASADVVWSTVERESEALEGRGRVLVRASGTEPLVRVMVEAPDPAECEAVAGRLVEAVERMLRPG
;
A
#
# COMPACT_ATOMS: atom_id res chain seq x y z
N HIS A 1 16.89 7.87 -14.34
CA HIS A 1 17.35 8.12 -15.72
C HIS A 1 18.03 6.93 -16.39
N MET A 2 19.03 6.25 -15.78
CA MET A 2 19.70 5.11 -16.44
C MET A 2 18.72 3.98 -16.85
N LEU A 3 17.92 3.49 -15.91
CA LEU A 3 16.96 2.41 -16.15
C LEU A 3 15.83 2.81 -17.11
N GLU A 4 15.29 4.03 -16.95
CA GLU A 4 14.29 4.63 -17.85
C GLU A 4 14.80 4.67 -19.31
N ALA A 5 16.03 5.11 -19.52
CA ALA A 5 16.63 5.17 -20.86
C ALA A 5 16.84 3.77 -21.45
N ALA A 6 17.27 2.80 -20.66
CA ALA A 6 17.43 1.41 -21.10
C ALA A 6 16.09 0.77 -21.50
N LEU A 7 15.05 0.96 -20.69
CA LEU A 7 13.69 0.50 -20.99
C LEU A 7 13.14 1.15 -22.26
N ALA A 8 13.24 2.48 -22.39
CA ALA A 8 12.77 3.21 -23.56
C ALA A 8 13.50 2.77 -24.84
N ALA A 9 14.81 2.51 -24.75
CA ALA A 9 15.60 1.98 -25.86
C ALA A 9 15.15 0.57 -26.25
N GLY A 10 14.88 -0.31 -25.27
CA GLY A 10 14.36 -1.66 -25.53
C GLY A 10 13.00 -1.65 -26.23
N VAL A 11 12.07 -0.82 -25.75
CA VAL A 11 10.74 -0.65 -26.36
C VAL A 11 10.86 -0.12 -27.80
N ALA A 12 11.65 0.91 -28.03
CA ALA A 12 11.87 1.47 -29.36
C ALA A 12 12.55 0.47 -30.31
N ALA A 13 13.54 -0.29 -29.81
CA ALA A 13 14.20 -1.34 -30.58
C ALA A 13 13.23 -2.46 -30.98
N ALA A 14 12.23 -2.77 -30.15
CA ALA A 14 11.17 -3.72 -30.47
C ALA A 14 10.10 -3.16 -31.45
N GLY A 15 10.16 -1.87 -31.80
CA GLY A 15 9.22 -1.20 -32.70
C GLY A 15 8.10 -0.44 -32.00
N GLY A 16 8.07 -0.39 -30.67
CA GLY A 16 7.08 0.34 -29.89
C GLY A 16 7.45 1.81 -29.68
N ASP A 17 6.44 2.69 -29.56
CA ASP A 17 6.65 4.09 -29.19
C ASP A 17 6.70 4.23 -27.66
N ALA A 18 7.81 4.73 -27.12
CA ALA A 18 8.01 4.96 -25.69
C ALA A 18 7.68 6.41 -25.33
N LEU A 19 6.75 6.60 -24.38
CA LEU A 19 6.37 7.90 -23.84
C LEU A 19 6.93 8.06 -22.42
N LEU A 20 7.81 9.04 -22.20
CA LEU A 20 8.47 9.28 -20.92
C LEU A 20 7.60 10.16 -20.03
N GLY A 21 7.03 9.57 -18.96
CA GLY A 21 6.14 10.25 -18.01
C GLY A 21 6.84 11.13 -16.97
N GLY A 22 8.16 10.99 -16.82
CA GLY A 22 8.93 11.66 -15.78
C GLY A 22 8.61 11.12 -14.38
N VAL A 23 8.81 11.94 -13.34
CA VAL A 23 8.57 11.55 -11.96
C VAL A 23 7.09 11.68 -11.63
N LEU A 24 6.43 10.54 -11.41
CA LEU A 24 5.02 10.41 -11.03
C LEU A 24 4.83 9.27 -10.03
N PRO A 25 3.84 9.36 -9.13
CA PRO A 25 3.47 8.22 -8.30
C PRO A 25 3.09 7.01 -9.14
N THR A 26 3.37 5.81 -8.64
CA THR A 26 2.96 4.53 -9.24
C THR A 26 1.49 4.48 -9.68
N PRO A 27 0.50 4.93 -8.89
CA PRO A 27 -0.91 4.95 -9.35
C PRO A 27 -1.13 5.83 -10.59
N GLY A 28 -0.28 6.83 -10.84
CA GLY A 28 -0.30 7.62 -12.06
C GLY A 28 -0.11 6.76 -13.32
N ALA A 29 0.70 5.70 -13.26
CA ALA A 29 0.87 4.78 -14.39
C ALA A 29 -0.41 3.98 -14.67
N ALA A 30 -1.01 3.39 -13.64
CA ALA A 30 -2.26 2.64 -13.71
C ALA A 30 -3.43 3.50 -14.24
N LEU A 31 -3.42 4.78 -13.91
CA LEU A 31 -4.44 5.73 -14.36
C LEU A 31 -4.20 6.21 -15.79
N LEU A 32 -2.98 6.64 -16.13
CA LEU A 32 -2.68 7.24 -17.43
C LEU A 32 -2.67 6.21 -18.56
N VAL A 33 -2.31 4.95 -18.30
CA VAL A 33 -2.38 3.87 -19.30
C VAL A 33 -3.81 3.70 -19.83
N ARG A 34 -4.80 3.71 -18.92
CA ARG A 34 -6.22 3.63 -19.26
C ARG A 34 -6.71 4.90 -19.95
N ARG A 35 -6.33 6.07 -19.42
CA ARG A 35 -6.78 7.37 -19.91
C ARG A 35 -6.33 7.65 -21.35
N PHE A 36 -5.10 7.28 -21.68
CA PHE A 36 -4.53 7.50 -23.02
C PHE A 36 -4.70 6.30 -23.95
N GLY A 37 -5.27 5.18 -23.47
CA GLY A 37 -5.42 3.96 -24.26
C GLY A 37 -4.07 3.38 -24.69
N LEU A 38 -3.08 3.42 -23.79
CA LEU A 38 -1.75 2.85 -24.04
C LEU A 38 -1.78 1.33 -23.82
N ASP A 39 -0.89 0.61 -24.50
CA ASP A 39 -0.81 -0.85 -24.39
C ASP A 39 -0.16 -1.32 -23.07
N LEU A 40 0.72 -0.49 -22.51
CA LEU A 40 1.53 -0.81 -21.35
C LEU A 40 2.01 0.47 -20.67
N ALA A 41 2.08 0.46 -19.34
CA ALA A 41 2.85 1.43 -18.56
C ALA A 41 3.92 0.73 -17.72
N VAL A 42 5.06 1.38 -17.56
CA VAL A 42 6.21 0.86 -16.83
C VAL A 42 6.64 1.88 -15.77
N VAL A 43 6.77 1.44 -14.53
CA VAL A 43 7.24 2.28 -13.41
C VAL A 43 8.59 1.78 -12.95
N VAL A 44 9.54 2.70 -12.78
CA VAL A 44 10.88 2.43 -12.26
C VAL A 44 10.95 2.92 -10.81
N SER A 45 10.71 2.03 -9.86
CA SER A 45 10.76 2.32 -8.43
C SER A 45 10.82 1.07 -7.55
N ALA A 46 11.40 1.22 -6.36
CA ALA A 46 11.36 0.24 -5.27
C ALA A 46 10.50 0.72 -4.06
N SER A 47 9.51 1.60 -4.28
CA SER A 47 8.56 2.04 -3.25
C SER A 47 9.25 2.64 -2.01
N HIS A 48 9.20 1.97 -0.87
CA HIS A 48 9.73 2.42 0.42
C HIS A 48 11.20 2.03 0.68
N ASN A 49 11.84 1.33 -0.26
CA ASN A 49 13.24 0.91 -0.12
C ASN A 49 14.23 2.10 -0.18
N PRO A 50 15.46 1.93 0.33
CA PRO A 50 16.55 2.90 0.18
C PRO A 50 16.90 3.21 -1.29
N TYR A 51 17.63 4.31 -1.53
CA TYR A 51 17.93 4.81 -2.87
C TYR A 51 18.81 3.87 -3.72
N GLU A 52 19.53 2.95 -3.08
CA GLU A 52 20.35 1.92 -3.74
C GLU A 52 19.50 0.88 -4.48
N ASP A 53 18.27 0.67 -4.01
CA ASP A 53 17.35 -0.30 -4.57
C ASP A 53 16.52 0.32 -5.71
N ASN A 54 16.17 -0.51 -6.68
CA ASN A 54 15.20 -0.14 -7.71
C ASN A 54 14.41 -1.35 -8.18
N GLY A 55 13.30 -1.10 -8.86
CA GLY A 55 12.40 -2.14 -9.36
C GLY A 55 11.70 -1.68 -10.63
N ILE A 56 11.15 -2.63 -11.38
CA ILE A 56 10.40 -2.37 -12.61
C ILE A 56 9.01 -2.99 -12.46
N LYS A 57 7.96 -2.16 -12.47
CA LYS A 57 6.57 -2.59 -12.36
C LYS A 57 5.88 -2.40 -13.71
N PHE A 58 5.15 -3.42 -14.19
CA PHE A 58 4.42 -3.38 -15.45
C PHE A 58 2.91 -3.33 -15.22
N PHE A 59 2.23 -2.43 -15.92
CA PHE A 59 0.78 -2.26 -15.89
C PHE A 59 0.19 -2.44 -17.29
N GLY A 60 -0.81 -3.30 -17.41
CA GLY A 60 -1.52 -3.54 -18.66
C GLY A 60 -2.47 -2.40 -19.05
N PRO A 61 -3.16 -2.52 -20.20
CA PRO A 61 -4.05 -1.48 -20.72
C PRO A 61 -5.29 -1.23 -19.84
N ASP A 62 -5.63 -2.19 -18.98
CA ASP A 62 -6.70 -2.06 -17.99
C ASP A 62 -6.25 -1.37 -16.69
N GLY A 63 -4.98 -0.97 -16.60
CA GLY A 63 -4.39 -0.32 -15.42
C GLY A 63 -4.02 -1.27 -14.29
N THR A 64 -4.18 -2.59 -14.47
CA THR A 64 -3.77 -3.59 -13.48
C THR A 64 -2.33 -4.05 -13.73
N LYS A 65 -1.69 -4.61 -12.70
CA LYS A 65 -0.38 -5.24 -12.87
C LYS A 65 -0.49 -6.43 -13.83
N VAL A 66 0.56 -6.69 -14.61
CA VAL A 66 0.62 -7.88 -15.48
C VAL A 66 0.40 -9.17 -14.69
N SER A 67 -0.23 -10.17 -15.32
CA SER A 67 -0.55 -11.44 -14.67
C SER A 67 0.70 -12.30 -14.44
N ASP A 68 0.62 -13.24 -13.50
CA ASP A 68 1.72 -14.20 -13.24
C ASP A 68 2.07 -15.04 -14.49
N ASP A 69 1.10 -15.29 -15.37
CA ASP A 69 1.34 -15.95 -16.67
C ASP A 69 2.16 -15.06 -17.62
N GLN A 70 1.89 -13.75 -17.65
CA GLN A 70 2.66 -12.77 -18.44
C GLN A 70 4.07 -12.60 -17.86
N GLU A 71 4.19 -12.52 -16.53
CA GLU A 71 5.46 -12.43 -15.81
C GLU A 71 6.34 -13.65 -16.13
N ARG A 72 5.83 -14.87 -15.97
CA ARG A 72 6.56 -16.10 -16.33
C ARG A 72 6.96 -16.16 -17.81
N ARG A 73 6.14 -15.63 -18.72
CA ARG A 73 6.51 -15.53 -20.14
C ARG A 73 7.67 -14.58 -20.35
N ILE A 74 7.66 -13.41 -19.71
CA ILE A 74 8.76 -12.43 -19.77
C ILE A 74 10.04 -13.05 -19.21
N GLU A 75 9.98 -13.68 -18.04
CA GLU A 75 11.13 -14.39 -17.44
C GLU A 75 11.71 -15.44 -18.38
N SER A 76 10.86 -16.28 -18.97
CA SER A 76 11.31 -17.32 -19.91
C SER A 76 12.00 -16.75 -21.16
N LEU A 77 11.61 -15.56 -21.62
CA LEU A 77 12.24 -14.88 -22.75
C LEU A 77 13.62 -14.34 -22.35
N VAL A 78 13.73 -13.72 -21.17
CA VAL A 78 14.99 -13.21 -20.63
C VAL A 78 16.02 -14.33 -20.44
N ASP A 79 15.59 -15.46 -19.88
CA ASP A 79 16.46 -16.64 -19.67
C ASP A 79 16.98 -17.19 -21.00
N ARG A 80 16.09 -17.30 -21.99
CA ARG A 80 16.45 -17.80 -23.33
C ARG A 80 17.42 -16.87 -24.04
N GLU A 81 17.16 -15.56 -24.06
CA GLU A 81 18.05 -14.60 -24.71
C GLU A 81 19.43 -14.55 -24.04
N SER A 82 19.46 -14.64 -22.70
CA SER A 82 20.71 -14.71 -21.94
C SER A 82 21.51 -15.98 -22.27
N ALA A 83 20.83 -17.12 -22.40
CA ALA A 83 21.47 -18.40 -22.73
C ALA A 83 21.97 -18.47 -24.17
N GLU A 84 21.23 -17.90 -25.12
CA GLU A 84 21.56 -17.97 -26.55
C GLU A 84 22.70 -17.03 -26.96
N SER A 85 23.12 -16.07 -26.10
CA SER A 85 24.09 -15.00 -26.44
C SER A 85 23.79 -14.34 -27.80
N SER A 86 22.52 -14.37 -28.20
CA SER A 86 22.09 -13.93 -29.50
C SER A 86 21.83 -12.42 -29.43
N ALA A 87 22.41 -11.67 -30.35
CA ALA A 87 22.09 -10.26 -30.46
C ALA A 87 20.60 -10.14 -30.79
N VAL A 88 19.81 -9.55 -29.89
CA VAL A 88 18.40 -9.25 -30.12
C VAL A 88 18.32 -8.42 -31.41
N ARG A 89 17.77 -9.03 -32.46
CA ARG A 89 17.56 -8.31 -33.72
C ARG A 89 16.40 -7.35 -33.50
N GLY A 90 16.71 -6.07 -33.39
CA GLY A 90 15.68 -5.03 -33.34
C GLY A 90 14.75 -5.08 -34.54
N SER A 91 13.57 -4.49 -34.39
CA SER A 91 12.59 -4.30 -35.46
C SER A 91 13.23 -3.59 -36.65
N PRO A 92 12.92 -3.99 -37.89
CA PRO A 92 13.33 -3.26 -39.09
C PRO A 92 12.72 -1.85 -39.17
N ALA A 93 11.69 -1.58 -38.38
CA ALA A 93 11.08 -0.27 -38.18
C ALA A 93 11.09 0.04 -36.66
N PRO A 94 12.17 0.64 -36.12
CA PRO A 94 12.23 1.00 -34.72
C PRO A 94 11.19 2.09 -34.40
N GLY A 95 10.65 2.03 -33.19
CA GLY A 95 9.72 3.03 -32.68
C GLY A 95 10.44 4.29 -32.20
N ARG A 96 9.68 5.21 -31.61
CA ARG A 96 10.16 6.53 -31.19
C ARG A 96 10.10 6.68 -29.68
N VAL A 97 11.09 7.38 -29.13
CA VAL A 97 11.06 7.85 -27.74
C VAL A 97 10.62 9.32 -27.73
N ARG A 98 9.62 9.66 -26.91
CA ARG A 98 9.08 11.02 -26.77
C ARG A 98 8.76 11.31 -25.31
N GLU A 99 8.77 12.58 -24.92
CA GLU A 99 8.24 12.98 -23.61
C GLU A 99 6.71 12.99 -23.62
N LEU A 100 6.11 12.52 -22.52
CA LEU A 100 4.69 12.69 -22.24
C LEU A 100 4.51 13.99 -21.45
N HIS A 101 4.41 15.10 -22.18
CA HIS A 101 4.20 16.40 -21.55
C HIS A 101 2.86 16.46 -20.81
N GLY A 102 2.87 17.00 -19.58
CA GLY A 102 1.66 17.25 -18.80
C GLY A 102 1.15 16.07 -17.96
N ALA A 103 1.84 14.94 -17.95
CA ALA A 103 1.40 13.73 -17.24
C ALA A 103 1.03 13.97 -15.76
N GLY A 104 1.82 14.78 -15.03
CA GLY A 104 1.49 15.16 -13.64
C GLY A 104 0.24 16.04 -13.53
N GLY A 105 0.00 16.91 -14.51
CA GLY A 105 -1.24 17.68 -14.59
C GLY A 105 -2.46 16.83 -14.92
N ASP A 106 -2.30 15.77 -15.72
CA ASP A 106 -3.36 14.82 -16.01
C ASP A 106 -3.73 13.96 -14.81
N TYR A 107 -2.74 13.54 -14.00
CA TYR A 107 -3.00 12.87 -12.72
C TYR A 107 -3.70 13.79 -11.73
N LEU A 108 -3.22 15.02 -11.54
CA LEU A 108 -3.86 16.04 -10.69
C LEU A 108 -5.31 16.30 -11.09
N ARG A 109 -5.59 16.35 -12.40
CA ARG A 109 -6.95 16.55 -12.92
C ARG A 109 -7.89 15.40 -12.53
N GLU A 110 -7.43 14.15 -12.60
CA GLU A 110 -8.27 13.02 -12.20
C GLU A 110 -8.55 13.02 -10.69
N LEU A 111 -7.57 13.36 -9.85
CA LEU A 111 -7.79 13.57 -8.42
C LEU A 111 -8.79 14.70 -8.17
N GLU A 112 -8.61 15.84 -8.83
CA GLU A 112 -9.50 17.00 -8.71
C GLU A 112 -10.93 16.67 -9.15
N LEU A 113 -11.10 15.86 -10.21
CA LEU A 113 -12.41 15.37 -10.63
C LEU A 113 -13.05 14.43 -9.60
N ARG A 114 -12.26 13.48 -9.05
CA ARG A 114 -12.73 12.51 -8.05
C ARG A 114 -13.10 13.17 -6.72
N PHE A 115 -12.39 14.22 -6.32
CA PHE A 115 -12.55 14.91 -5.04
C PHE A 115 -13.10 16.34 -5.20
N ARG A 116 -13.79 16.65 -6.29
CA ARG A 116 -14.28 18.00 -6.61
C ARG A 116 -15.23 18.61 -5.55
N ASP A 117 -15.91 17.75 -4.79
CA ASP A 117 -16.89 18.13 -3.77
C ASP A 117 -16.24 18.21 -2.38
N LEU A 118 -14.93 17.91 -2.26
CA LEU A 118 -14.15 18.03 -1.04
C LEU A 118 -13.59 19.46 -0.91
N ASP A 119 -13.93 20.12 0.19
CA ASP A 119 -13.45 21.46 0.54
C ASP A 119 -12.54 21.38 1.77
N LEU A 120 -11.28 21.74 1.60
CA LEU A 120 -10.26 21.70 2.65
C LEU A 120 -9.93 23.09 3.21
N ARG A 121 -10.73 24.13 2.89
CA ARG A 121 -10.49 25.48 3.41
C ARG A 121 -10.52 25.51 4.93
N GLY A 122 -9.50 26.13 5.51
CA GLY A 122 -9.32 26.24 6.95
C GLY A 122 -8.67 25.01 7.60
N LEU A 123 -8.37 23.97 6.82
CA LEU A 123 -7.60 22.82 7.29
C LEU A 123 -6.10 23.05 7.03
N ARG A 124 -5.29 22.88 8.07
CA ARG A 124 -3.83 22.96 7.98
C ARG A 124 -3.22 21.57 8.06
N VAL A 125 -2.60 21.13 6.97
CA VAL A 125 -2.06 19.77 6.81
C VAL A 125 -0.55 19.78 6.68
N ALA A 126 0.11 18.80 7.32
CA ALA A 126 1.52 18.51 7.11
C ALA A 126 1.67 17.29 6.18
N LEU A 127 2.42 17.42 5.10
CA LEU A 127 2.65 16.33 4.14
C LEU A 127 4.11 15.91 4.13
N ASP A 128 4.39 14.63 4.39
CA ASP A 128 5.70 14.03 4.15
C ASP A 128 5.67 13.25 2.83
N CYS A 129 6.36 13.76 1.82
CA CYS A 129 6.42 13.17 0.49
C CYS A 129 7.63 12.25 0.28
N ALA A 130 8.35 11.90 1.35
CA ALA A 130 9.44 10.92 1.36
C ALA A 130 10.61 11.20 0.39
N ASN A 131 10.75 12.45 -0.08
CA ASN A 131 11.60 12.82 -1.22
C ASN A 131 11.36 11.93 -2.45
N GLY A 132 10.11 11.47 -2.60
CA GLY A 132 9.68 10.51 -3.59
C GLY A 132 8.81 11.15 -4.67
N ALA A 133 8.00 10.32 -5.32
CA ALA A 133 7.25 10.70 -6.50
C ALA A 133 6.06 11.65 -6.23
N THR A 134 5.61 11.74 -4.98
CA THR A 134 4.48 12.60 -4.56
C THR A 134 4.85 14.05 -4.34
N TYR A 135 6.16 14.41 -4.27
CA TYR A 135 6.65 15.73 -3.84
C TYR A 135 6.07 16.94 -4.58
N ARG A 136 5.62 16.77 -5.82
CA ARG A 136 4.93 17.82 -6.59
C ARG A 136 3.42 17.68 -6.52
N VAL A 137 2.90 16.48 -6.71
CA VAL A 137 1.47 16.25 -6.93
C VAL A 137 0.66 16.29 -5.64
N ALA A 138 1.16 15.72 -4.53
CA ALA A 138 0.43 15.71 -3.27
C ALA A 138 0.28 17.13 -2.69
N PRO A 139 1.34 17.97 -2.58
CA PRO A 139 1.16 19.34 -2.10
C PRO A 139 0.25 20.18 -3.00
N GLU A 140 0.33 19.98 -4.33
CA GLU A 140 -0.47 20.72 -5.29
C GLU A 140 -1.97 20.40 -5.18
N ILE A 141 -2.37 19.12 -5.12
CA ILE A 141 -3.80 18.77 -5.06
C ILE A 141 -4.45 19.25 -3.75
N PHE A 142 -3.74 19.13 -2.61
CA PHE A 142 -4.26 19.62 -1.33
C PHE A 142 -4.47 21.15 -1.35
N ARG A 143 -3.55 21.91 -1.96
CA ARG A 143 -3.70 23.37 -2.14
C ARG A 143 -4.87 23.70 -3.08
N ARG A 144 -5.05 22.96 -4.18
CA ARG A 144 -6.19 23.16 -5.10
C ARG A 144 -7.54 22.96 -4.43
N LEU A 145 -7.60 22.02 -3.49
CA LEU A 145 -8.79 21.75 -2.68
C LEU A 145 -8.94 22.71 -1.48
N GLY A 146 -8.02 23.66 -1.30
CA GLY A 146 -8.14 24.76 -0.36
C GLY A 146 -7.38 24.61 0.97
N ALA A 147 -6.60 23.55 1.17
CA ALA A 147 -5.85 23.33 2.39
C ALA A 147 -4.64 24.29 2.53
N GLU A 148 -4.30 24.62 3.77
CA GLU A 148 -3.00 25.20 4.11
C GLU A 148 -1.97 24.08 4.24
N VAL A 149 -1.01 24.01 3.32
CA VAL A 149 -0.09 22.86 3.20
C VAL A 149 1.32 23.21 3.67
N ASP A 150 1.75 22.58 4.77
CA ASP A 150 3.16 22.46 5.14
C ASP A 150 3.75 21.16 4.58
N VAL A 151 5.00 21.21 4.13
CA VAL A 151 5.64 20.08 3.46
C VAL A 151 6.97 19.69 4.11
N MET A 152 7.25 18.40 4.05
CA MET A 152 8.54 17.80 4.33
C MET A 152 8.80 16.67 3.34
N GLY A 153 10.06 16.24 3.22
CA GLY A 153 10.43 15.25 2.20
C GLY A 153 10.06 15.70 0.78
N CYS A 154 10.21 17.00 0.45
CA CYS A 154 9.78 17.58 -0.83
C CYS A 154 10.93 18.16 -1.67
N ASP A 155 12.19 17.83 -1.35
CA ASP A 155 13.37 18.32 -2.06
C ASP A 155 14.26 17.13 -2.50
N PRO A 156 13.81 16.32 -3.48
CA PRO A 156 14.52 15.13 -3.91
C PRO A 156 15.86 15.47 -4.58
N ASP A 157 16.95 14.88 -4.08
CA ASP A 157 18.32 15.02 -4.63
C ASP A 157 18.79 13.77 -5.41
N GLY A 158 17.92 12.76 -5.51
CA GLY A 158 18.19 11.46 -6.13
C GLY A 158 18.87 10.43 -5.22
N ARG A 159 19.16 10.78 -3.96
CA ARG A 159 19.79 9.91 -2.95
C ARG A 159 19.11 9.97 -1.57
N ASN A 160 18.13 10.86 -1.40
CA ASN A 160 17.46 11.13 -0.13
C ASN A 160 16.03 10.57 -0.05
N ILE A 161 15.59 9.78 -1.04
CA ILE A 161 14.30 9.08 -1.01
C ILE A 161 14.22 8.17 0.22
N ASN A 162 13.08 8.20 0.92
CA ASN A 162 12.77 7.42 2.12
C ASN A 162 13.78 7.58 3.29
N ARG A 163 14.73 8.51 3.22
CA ARG A 163 15.81 8.63 4.20
C ARG A 163 15.32 9.33 5.46
N GLY A 164 14.88 8.54 6.44
CA GLY A 164 14.36 9.06 7.71
C GLY A 164 13.10 9.92 7.54
N CYS A 165 12.30 9.63 6.51
CA CYS A 165 11.03 10.28 6.20
C CYS A 165 10.10 9.28 5.50
N GLY A 166 8.85 9.67 5.31
CA GLY A 166 7.82 8.88 4.63
C GLY A 166 7.11 7.89 5.54
N SER A 167 6.23 7.07 4.96
CA SER A 167 5.32 6.19 5.69
C SER A 167 6.02 5.12 6.56
N THR A 168 7.31 4.86 6.34
CA THR A 168 8.12 3.95 7.18
C THR A 168 8.85 4.66 8.33
N HIS A 169 8.87 5.99 8.35
CA HIS A 169 9.55 6.82 9.35
C HIS A 169 8.68 8.01 9.76
N LEU A 170 7.71 7.77 10.63
CA LEU A 170 6.68 8.75 10.99
C LEU A 170 7.11 9.77 12.06
N ASP A 171 8.14 9.49 12.85
CA ASP A 171 8.55 10.37 13.96
C ASP A 171 8.72 11.84 13.55
N PRO A 172 9.34 12.18 12.39
CA PRO A 172 9.46 13.56 11.95
C PRO A 172 8.12 14.21 11.59
N LEU A 173 7.18 13.45 11.02
CA LEU A 173 5.83 13.95 10.73
C LEU A 173 5.05 14.17 12.03
N VAL A 174 5.15 13.26 12.99
CA VAL A 174 4.51 13.39 14.32
C VAL A 174 5.00 14.65 15.03
N ALA A 175 6.31 14.88 15.04
CA ALA A 175 6.88 16.12 15.58
C ALA A 175 6.36 17.34 14.82
N ARG A 176 6.31 17.30 13.48
CA ARG A 176 5.82 18.43 12.68
C ARG A 176 4.36 18.77 12.97
N VAL A 177 3.50 17.76 13.08
CA VAL A 177 2.07 17.96 13.36
C VAL A 177 1.88 18.60 14.73
N THR A 178 2.50 18.01 15.76
CA THR A 178 2.32 18.43 17.16
C THR A 178 2.98 19.78 17.48
N GLU A 179 4.21 20.02 17.01
CA GLU A 179 4.92 21.30 17.22
C GLU A 179 4.37 22.42 16.33
N GLY A 180 3.90 22.07 15.13
CA GLY A 180 3.41 23.02 14.16
C GLY A 180 1.94 23.42 14.35
N GLY A 181 1.17 22.69 15.16
CA GLY A 181 -0.27 22.89 15.33
C GLY A 181 -1.04 22.62 14.03
N HIS A 182 -0.74 21.50 13.37
CA HIS A 182 -1.48 21.03 12.19
C HIS A 182 -2.69 20.21 12.63
N ASP A 183 -3.77 20.26 11.85
CA ASP A 183 -5.00 19.50 12.12
C ASP A 183 -4.82 18.00 11.78
N ALA A 184 -4.02 17.72 10.76
CA ALA A 184 -3.65 16.37 10.35
C ALA A 184 -2.30 16.34 9.63
N GLY A 185 -1.66 15.17 9.62
CA GLY A 185 -0.48 14.87 8.83
C GLY A 185 -0.68 13.62 7.97
N PHE A 186 -0.06 13.59 6.79
CA PHE A 186 -0.02 12.41 5.94
C PHE A 186 1.40 12.14 5.45
N ALA A 187 1.86 10.90 5.64
CA ALA A 187 3.15 10.44 5.14
C ALA A 187 2.95 9.44 3.99
N PHE A 188 3.51 9.77 2.84
CA PHE A 188 3.56 8.90 1.67
C PHE A 188 4.86 8.09 1.65
N ASP A 189 4.93 7.07 0.82
CA ASP A 189 6.18 6.38 0.51
C ASP A 189 6.82 6.90 -0.80
N GLY A 190 7.99 6.36 -1.13
CA GLY A 190 8.82 6.86 -2.23
C GLY A 190 8.16 6.86 -3.61
N ASP A 191 7.17 5.99 -3.87
CA ASP A 191 6.41 6.00 -5.12
C ASP A 191 4.91 6.31 -4.96
N GLY A 192 4.47 6.66 -3.74
CA GLY A 192 3.13 7.17 -3.47
C GLY A 192 2.02 6.14 -3.61
N ASP A 193 2.31 4.85 -3.46
CA ASP A 193 1.29 3.81 -3.41
C ASP A 193 0.77 3.54 -1.98
N ARG A 194 1.42 4.13 -0.97
CA ARG A 194 1.01 4.07 0.45
C ARG A 194 0.76 5.43 1.05
N VAL A 195 -0.09 5.45 2.07
CA VAL A 195 -0.24 6.58 2.99
C VAL A 195 -0.55 6.13 4.41
N LEU A 196 0.09 6.78 5.39
CA LEU A 196 -0.32 6.72 6.80
C LEU A 196 -0.68 8.12 7.30
N GLY A 197 -1.59 8.19 8.27
CA GLY A 197 -2.05 9.44 8.87
C GLY A 197 -1.42 9.71 10.23
N VAL A 198 -1.45 10.97 10.64
CA VAL A 198 -1.15 11.43 12.00
C VAL A 198 -2.21 12.46 12.39
N ASP A 199 -2.89 12.25 13.52
CA ASP A 199 -3.87 13.23 13.99
C ASP A 199 -3.21 14.41 14.75
N ARG A 200 -3.98 15.45 15.06
CA ARG A 200 -3.51 16.64 15.80
C ARG A 200 -2.82 16.34 17.14
N SER A 201 -3.08 15.18 17.74
CA SER A 201 -2.47 14.76 19.02
C SER A 201 -1.13 14.04 18.84
N GLY A 202 -0.76 13.75 17.59
CA GLY A 202 0.41 12.96 17.25
C GLY A 202 0.14 11.45 17.21
N ALA A 203 -1.11 11.00 17.31
CA ALA A 203 -1.41 9.59 17.21
C ALA A 203 -1.35 9.15 15.74
N ILE A 204 -0.63 8.04 15.51
CA ILE A 204 -0.51 7.42 14.19
C ILE A 204 -1.83 6.74 13.84
N VAL A 205 -2.26 6.92 12.58
CA VAL A 205 -3.45 6.31 11.99
C VAL A 205 -2.97 5.39 10.86
N ASP A 206 -3.08 4.08 11.08
CA ASP A 206 -2.59 3.10 10.11
C ASP A 206 -3.58 2.82 8.96
N GLY A 207 -3.17 2.02 7.98
CA GLY A 207 -4.01 1.68 6.84
C GLY A 207 -5.34 1.02 7.21
N ASP A 208 -5.40 0.22 8.28
CA ASP A 208 -6.65 -0.43 8.70
C ASP A 208 -7.67 0.63 9.17
N GLU A 209 -7.22 1.59 9.97
CA GLU A 209 -8.05 2.70 10.46
C GLU A 209 -8.55 3.58 9.31
N LEU A 210 -7.66 3.90 8.35
CA LEU A 210 -8.02 4.69 7.16
C LEU A 210 -9.03 3.96 6.26
N ILE A 211 -8.83 2.65 6.02
CA ILE A 211 -9.75 1.83 5.23
C ILE A 211 -11.10 1.70 5.95
N ALA A 212 -11.13 1.54 7.28
CA ALA A 212 -12.37 1.43 8.04
C ALA A 212 -13.22 2.72 7.94
N LEU A 213 -12.56 3.89 8.07
CA LEU A 213 -13.19 5.20 7.86
C LEU A 213 -13.80 5.31 6.46
N ALA A 214 -13.00 4.97 5.43
CA ALA A 214 -13.44 5.00 4.04
C ALA A 214 -14.61 4.05 3.78
N ALA A 215 -14.56 2.82 4.32
CA ALA A 215 -15.59 1.81 4.11
C ALA A 215 -16.94 2.25 4.68
N ILE A 216 -16.95 2.74 5.93
CA ILE A 216 -18.17 3.22 6.58
C ILE A 216 -18.72 4.46 5.86
N HIS A 217 -17.85 5.39 5.46
CA HIS A 217 -18.25 6.57 4.70
C HIS A 217 -18.87 6.19 3.34
N LEU A 218 -18.19 5.38 2.53
CA LEU A 218 -18.66 4.96 1.22
C LEU A 218 -19.95 4.14 1.32
N ARG A 219 -20.10 3.28 2.33
CA ARG A 219 -21.36 2.58 2.58
C ARG A 219 -22.50 3.54 2.87
N ARG A 220 -22.31 4.49 3.79
CA ARG A 220 -23.34 5.51 4.14
C ARG A 220 -23.73 6.36 2.92
N ALA A 221 -22.78 6.63 2.03
CA ALA A 221 -23.00 7.36 0.78
C ALA A 221 -23.59 6.48 -0.36
N GLY A 222 -23.79 5.17 -0.17
CA GLY A 222 -24.26 4.26 -1.21
C GLY A 222 -23.24 4.02 -2.34
N ARG A 223 -21.94 4.24 -2.06
CA ARG A 223 -20.81 4.17 -2.99
C ARG A 223 -19.90 2.96 -2.75
N LEU A 224 -20.23 2.08 -1.80
CA LEU A 224 -19.53 0.82 -1.55
C LEU A 224 -20.27 -0.33 -2.23
N PRO A 225 -19.82 -0.83 -3.41
CA PRO A 225 -20.57 -1.85 -4.13
C PRO A 225 -20.70 -3.14 -3.33
N LYS A 226 -21.95 -3.64 -3.24
CA LYS A 226 -22.31 -4.86 -2.51
C LYS A 226 -21.86 -4.85 -1.03
N ASP A 227 -21.69 -3.66 -0.45
CA ASP A 227 -21.29 -3.44 0.95
C ASP A 227 -20.07 -4.28 1.36
N GLY A 228 -19.04 -4.36 0.49
CA GLY A 228 -17.91 -5.25 0.70
C GLY A 228 -16.54 -4.58 0.60
N VAL A 229 -15.59 -5.12 1.36
CA VAL A 229 -14.20 -4.65 1.48
C VAL A 229 -13.24 -5.84 1.45
N ALA A 230 -12.08 -5.70 0.78
CA ALA A 230 -11.03 -6.72 0.80
C ALA A 230 -9.79 -6.24 1.56
N VAL A 231 -9.31 -7.06 2.49
CA VAL A 231 -8.11 -6.77 3.30
C VAL A 231 -7.27 -8.02 3.46
N THR A 232 -6.02 -7.89 3.92
CA THR A 232 -5.17 -9.06 4.13
C THR A 232 -5.39 -9.68 5.50
N VAL A 233 -4.88 -10.90 5.69
CA VAL A 233 -4.82 -11.57 7.01
C VAL A 233 -4.11 -10.77 8.10
N MET A 234 -3.36 -9.71 7.76
CA MET A 234 -2.66 -8.86 8.73
C MET A 234 -3.56 -7.76 9.34
N THR A 235 -4.69 -7.45 8.71
CA THR A 235 -5.58 -6.37 9.16
C THR A 235 -6.17 -6.65 10.53
N ASN A 236 -5.99 -5.73 11.47
CA ASN A 236 -6.30 -5.88 12.90
C ASN A 236 -7.73 -6.40 13.15
N TYR A 237 -7.91 -7.30 14.13
CA TYR A 237 -9.22 -7.89 14.44
C TYR A 237 -10.31 -6.86 14.77
N GLY A 238 -9.94 -5.70 15.34
CA GLY A 238 -10.87 -4.59 15.57
C GLY A 238 -11.54 -4.07 14.30
N PHE A 239 -10.85 -4.17 13.15
CA PHE A 239 -11.42 -3.86 11.83
C PHE A 239 -12.57 -4.81 11.49
N HIS A 240 -12.36 -6.11 11.68
CA HIS A 240 -13.36 -7.13 11.38
C HIS A 240 -14.62 -6.95 12.25
N GLN A 241 -14.44 -6.67 13.54
CA GLN A 241 -15.55 -6.36 14.44
C GLN A 241 -16.32 -5.12 14.01
N ALA A 242 -15.61 -4.06 13.60
CA ALA A 242 -16.24 -2.82 13.15
C ALA A 242 -17.02 -2.99 11.84
N MET A 243 -16.46 -3.72 10.87
CA MET A 243 -17.12 -3.99 9.60
C MET A 243 -18.38 -4.84 9.78
N ASP A 244 -18.31 -5.88 10.63
CA ASP A 244 -19.49 -6.70 10.98
C ASP A 244 -20.60 -5.86 11.62
N ALA A 245 -20.25 -5.02 12.60
CA ALA A 245 -21.20 -4.09 13.23
C ALA A 245 -21.80 -3.08 12.24
N ALA A 246 -21.05 -2.68 11.22
CA ALA A 246 -21.50 -1.79 10.15
C ALA A 246 -22.30 -2.53 9.05
N GLY A 247 -22.38 -3.86 9.08
CA GLY A 247 -22.98 -4.67 8.03
C GLY A 247 -22.19 -4.59 6.71
N ILE A 248 -20.85 -4.60 6.79
CA ILE A 248 -19.92 -4.62 5.67
C ILE A 248 -19.27 -6.00 5.61
N ALA A 249 -19.40 -6.67 4.45
CA ALA A 249 -18.73 -7.94 4.20
C ALA A 249 -17.22 -7.74 4.06
N VAL A 250 -16.43 -8.60 4.71
CA VAL A 250 -14.96 -8.57 4.62
C VAL A 250 -14.46 -9.83 3.93
N ALA A 251 -13.67 -9.66 2.86
CA ALA A 251 -12.87 -10.74 2.29
C ALA A 251 -11.43 -10.61 2.79
N THR A 252 -10.95 -11.67 3.44
CA THR A 252 -9.57 -11.75 3.93
C THR A 252 -8.70 -12.50 2.93
N THR A 253 -7.62 -11.88 2.46
CA THR A 253 -6.69 -12.44 1.47
C THR A 253 -5.31 -12.71 2.07
N PRO A 254 -4.45 -13.51 1.41
CA PRO A 254 -3.02 -13.50 1.72
C PRO A 254 -2.41 -12.10 1.62
N VAL A 255 -1.25 -11.90 2.24
CA VAL A 255 -0.50 -10.63 2.20
C VAL A 255 -0.05 -10.33 0.77
N GLY A 256 -0.21 -9.07 0.34
CA GLY A 256 0.16 -8.60 -0.99
C GLY A 256 -1.00 -7.95 -1.73
N ASP A 257 -0.74 -6.75 -2.26
CA ASP A 257 -1.69 -5.93 -3.02
C ASP A 257 -2.40 -6.66 -4.18
N ARG A 258 -1.68 -7.55 -4.89
CA ARG A 258 -2.24 -8.37 -5.98
C ARG A 258 -3.42 -9.23 -5.51
N HIS A 259 -3.34 -9.82 -4.32
CA HIS A 259 -4.40 -10.67 -3.78
C HIS A 259 -5.63 -9.86 -3.38
N VAL A 260 -5.41 -8.68 -2.78
CA VAL A 260 -6.48 -7.73 -2.45
C VAL A 260 -7.20 -7.29 -3.73
N LEU A 261 -6.46 -6.81 -4.73
CA LEU A 261 -7.05 -6.37 -5.99
C LEU A 261 -7.80 -7.49 -6.70
N ALA A 262 -7.25 -8.71 -6.76
CA ALA A 262 -7.92 -9.86 -7.36
C ALA A 262 -9.27 -10.16 -6.68
N ALA A 263 -9.32 -10.12 -5.34
CA ALA A 263 -10.55 -10.30 -4.59
C ALA A 263 -11.58 -9.18 -4.85
N LEU A 264 -11.13 -7.94 -4.98
CA LEU A 264 -12.00 -6.82 -5.35
C LEU A 264 -12.62 -7.01 -6.73
N LEU A 265 -11.81 -7.39 -7.72
CA LEU A 265 -12.27 -7.62 -9.10
C LEU A 265 -13.23 -8.80 -9.20
N GLU A 266 -12.91 -9.95 -8.56
CA GLU A 266 -13.78 -11.13 -8.54
C GLU A 266 -15.15 -10.81 -7.93
N ARG A 267 -15.17 -9.99 -6.87
CA ARG A 267 -16.40 -9.66 -6.13
C ARG A 267 -17.14 -8.46 -6.71
N GLY A 268 -16.50 -7.68 -7.58
CA GLY A 268 -17.00 -6.38 -8.02
C GLY A 268 -17.15 -5.40 -6.86
N TRP A 269 -16.17 -5.40 -5.94
CA TRP A 269 -16.06 -4.47 -4.82
C TRP A 269 -15.11 -3.32 -5.16
N ALA A 270 -15.25 -2.19 -4.46
CA ALA A 270 -14.53 -0.96 -4.80
C ALA A 270 -13.43 -0.55 -3.83
N LEU A 271 -13.39 -1.09 -2.60
CA LEU A 271 -12.45 -0.65 -1.58
C LEU A 271 -11.72 -1.84 -0.96
N GLY A 272 -10.40 -1.71 -0.83
CA GLY A 272 -9.60 -2.65 -0.07
C GLY A 272 -8.20 -2.11 0.21
N GLY A 273 -7.38 -2.89 0.90
CA GLY A 273 -5.99 -2.51 1.11
C GLY A 273 -5.27 -3.30 2.19
N GLU A 274 -4.18 -2.72 2.65
CA GLU A 274 -3.29 -3.29 3.66
C GLU A 274 -3.04 -2.30 4.80
N GLN A 275 -2.75 -2.83 5.99
CA GLN A 275 -2.37 -2.04 7.18
C GLN A 275 -1.20 -1.07 6.92
N SER A 276 -0.34 -1.38 5.94
CA SER A 276 0.79 -0.55 5.51
C SER A 276 0.40 0.78 4.88
N GLY A 277 -0.89 1.00 4.61
CA GLY A 277 -1.39 2.21 3.95
C GLY A 277 -1.57 2.07 2.45
N HIS A 278 -1.39 0.88 1.88
CA HIS A 278 -1.69 0.62 0.48
C HIS A 278 -3.21 0.48 0.30
N ILE A 279 -3.88 1.58 -0.05
CA ILE A 279 -5.35 1.70 -0.11
C ILE A 279 -5.80 1.77 -1.57
N ILE A 280 -6.69 0.86 -1.95
CA ILE A 280 -7.22 0.71 -3.32
C ILE A 280 -8.68 1.17 -3.34
N GLU A 281 -8.97 2.21 -4.12
CA GLU A 281 -10.34 2.54 -4.56
C GLU A 281 -10.48 2.23 -6.05
N THR A 282 -10.98 1.04 -6.42
CA THR A 282 -11.03 0.59 -7.83
C THR A 282 -11.95 1.46 -8.70
N GLY A 283 -12.89 2.18 -8.07
CA GLY A 283 -13.70 3.20 -8.73
C GLY A 283 -12.91 4.41 -9.25
N PHE A 284 -11.72 4.65 -8.68
CA PHE A 284 -10.76 5.65 -9.13
C PHE A 284 -9.64 5.01 -9.95
N VAL A 285 -8.81 4.18 -9.31
CA VAL A 285 -7.66 3.50 -9.94
C VAL A 285 -7.52 2.08 -9.38
N PRO A 286 -7.28 1.05 -10.22
CA PRO A 286 -7.11 -0.33 -9.76
C PRO A 286 -5.69 -0.58 -9.21
N SER A 287 -5.22 0.32 -8.34
CA SER A 287 -3.91 0.28 -7.70
C SER A 287 -3.97 1.05 -6.39
N GLY A 288 -3.03 0.80 -5.47
CA GLY A 288 -2.89 1.62 -4.27
C GLY A 288 -2.49 3.05 -4.65
N ASP A 289 -3.21 4.02 -4.10
CA ASP A 289 -2.92 5.44 -4.29
C ASP A 289 -2.93 6.15 -2.94
N GLY A 290 -1.73 6.49 -2.45
CA GLY A 290 -1.58 7.16 -1.17
C GLY A 290 -2.21 8.56 -1.16
N THR A 291 -2.09 9.31 -2.26
CA THR A 291 -2.65 10.66 -2.34
C THR A 291 -4.18 10.60 -2.33
N ALA A 292 -4.78 9.71 -3.12
CA ALA A 292 -6.22 9.48 -3.10
C ALA A 292 -6.71 8.92 -1.76
N GLY A 293 -5.94 8.03 -1.12
CA GLY A 293 -6.24 7.49 0.21
C GLY A 293 -6.30 8.58 1.29
N ALA A 294 -5.37 9.54 1.25
CA ALA A 294 -5.39 10.70 2.15
C ALA A 294 -6.62 11.59 1.93
N LEU A 295 -6.93 11.90 0.66
CA LEU A 295 -8.11 12.71 0.31
C LEU A 295 -9.42 12.00 0.66
N LEU A 296 -9.50 10.69 0.45
CA LEU A 296 -10.65 9.86 0.84
C LEU A 296 -10.83 9.82 2.37
N THR A 297 -9.74 9.86 3.13
CA THR A 297 -9.80 9.99 4.59
C THR A 297 -10.42 11.32 5.00
N LEU A 298 -10.00 12.43 4.39
CA LEU A 298 -10.56 13.75 4.65
C LEU A 298 -12.03 13.86 4.20
N GLU A 299 -12.37 13.27 3.06
CA GLU A 299 -13.76 13.10 2.59
C GLU A 299 -14.60 12.34 3.64
N ALA A 300 -14.06 11.26 4.20
CA ALA A 300 -14.73 10.43 5.20
C ALA A 300 -14.96 11.14 6.54
N LEU A 301 -14.04 12.03 6.94
CA LEU A 301 -14.18 12.84 8.15
C LEU A 301 -15.29 13.89 8.03
N ALA A 302 -15.59 14.36 6.82
CA ALA A 302 -16.64 15.36 6.56
C ALA A 302 -16.51 16.61 7.46
N GLY A 303 -15.28 17.11 7.61
CA GLY A 303 -14.95 18.28 8.44
C GLY A 303 -14.75 17.99 9.93
N ARG A 304 -14.94 16.74 10.38
CA ARG A 304 -14.49 16.29 11.71
C ARG A 304 -12.97 16.19 11.76
N ASP A 305 -12.45 16.12 12.97
CA ASP A 305 -11.03 15.92 13.17
C ASP A 305 -10.59 14.48 13.03
N LEU A 306 -9.37 14.25 12.58
CA LEU A 306 -8.80 12.90 12.50
C LEU A 306 -8.64 12.24 13.88
N SER A 307 -8.53 13.02 14.96
CA SER A 307 -8.55 12.52 16.34
C SER A 307 -9.92 12.02 16.79
N GLU A 308 -10.98 12.36 16.05
CA GLU A 308 -12.35 11.92 16.32
C GLU A 308 -12.73 10.67 15.49
N ARG A 309 -11.74 10.02 14.85
CA ARG A 309 -11.97 8.77 14.12
C ARG A 309 -12.53 7.70 15.07
N ASP A 310 -13.67 7.16 14.67
CA ASP A 310 -14.47 6.23 15.47
C ASP A 310 -14.88 5.01 14.65
N ALA A 311 -14.24 4.79 13.50
CA ALA A 311 -14.57 3.72 12.58
C ALA A 311 -14.24 2.32 13.12
N MET A 312 -13.23 2.20 13.99
CA MET A 312 -12.87 0.92 14.63
C MET A 312 -12.17 1.16 15.97
N VAL A 313 -12.19 0.14 16.83
CA VAL A 313 -11.34 0.09 18.02
C VAL A 313 -10.21 -0.88 17.73
N LYS A 314 -8.99 -0.36 17.57
CA LYS A 314 -7.81 -1.17 17.31
C LYS A 314 -7.48 -2.02 18.53
N LEU A 315 -7.41 -3.34 18.35
CA LEU A 315 -6.97 -4.23 19.42
C LEU A 315 -5.45 -4.15 19.59
N PRO A 316 -4.95 -4.24 20.83
CA PRO A 316 -3.56 -4.58 21.09
C PRO A 316 -3.10 -5.74 20.21
N GLN A 317 -2.00 -5.54 19.49
CA GLN A 317 -1.44 -6.50 18.54
C GLN A 317 0.03 -6.72 18.86
N ARG A 318 0.44 -7.98 18.94
CA ARG A 318 1.82 -8.38 19.15
C ARG A 318 2.26 -9.29 18.00
N LEU A 319 3.27 -8.85 17.25
CA LEU A 319 3.93 -9.65 16.21
C LEU A 319 5.36 -9.98 16.67
N VAL A 320 5.69 -11.26 16.73
CA VAL A 320 7.01 -11.76 17.08
C VAL A 320 7.53 -12.62 15.93
N ASN A 321 8.74 -12.31 15.45
CA ASN A 321 9.47 -13.13 14.49
C ASN A 321 10.38 -14.09 15.27
N VAL A 322 10.14 -15.38 15.14
CA VAL A 322 10.93 -16.44 15.78
C VAL A 322 11.81 -17.09 14.72
N GLU A 323 13.12 -16.97 14.85
CA GLU A 323 14.07 -17.67 13.98
C GLU A 323 13.95 -19.19 14.17
N VAL A 324 13.90 -19.92 13.06
CA VAL A 324 13.77 -21.38 13.03
C VAL A 324 14.77 -21.99 12.06
N ALA A 325 15.10 -23.27 12.22
CA ALA A 325 15.98 -23.96 11.28
C ALA A 325 15.31 -24.17 9.90
N ASP A 326 14.03 -24.52 9.92
CA ASP A 326 13.22 -24.74 8.72
C ASP A 326 11.76 -24.35 9.00
N GLY A 327 11.27 -23.33 8.29
CA GLY A 327 9.89 -22.88 8.40
C GLY A 327 8.86 -23.91 7.94
N SER A 328 9.24 -24.84 7.04
CA SER A 328 8.33 -25.86 6.52
C SER A 328 7.92 -26.87 7.60
N ALA A 329 8.78 -27.08 8.60
CA ALA A 329 8.52 -27.96 9.75
C ALA A 329 7.37 -27.45 10.64
N LEU A 330 6.96 -26.19 10.52
CA LEU A 330 5.78 -25.66 11.21
C LEU A 330 4.52 -26.48 10.88
N ALA A 331 4.35 -26.95 9.64
CA ALA A 331 3.14 -27.65 9.20
C ALA A 331 2.89 -28.95 9.98
N SER A 332 3.94 -29.60 10.49
CA SER A 332 3.87 -30.85 11.27
C SER A 332 4.15 -30.66 12.76
N ALA A 333 4.18 -29.42 13.26
CA ALA A 333 4.47 -29.12 14.66
C ALA A 333 3.21 -29.21 15.54
N ASP A 334 2.78 -30.42 15.90
CA ASP A 334 1.55 -30.68 16.68
C ASP A 334 1.43 -29.85 17.98
N VAL A 335 2.56 -29.67 18.66
CA VAL A 335 2.63 -28.89 19.91
C VAL A 335 2.34 -27.40 19.67
N VAL A 336 2.77 -26.86 18.52
CA VAL A 336 2.48 -25.48 18.14
C VAL A 336 1.01 -25.35 17.79
N TRP A 337 0.47 -26.23 16.95
CA TRP A 337 -0.92 -26.15 16.51
C TRP A 337 -1.93 -26.40 17.62
N SER A 338 -1.68 -27.33 18.54
CA SER A 338 -2.51 -27.51 19.74
C SER A 338 -2.49 -26.29 20.66
N THR A 339 -1.37 -25.56 20.72
CA THR A 339 -1.29 -24.29 21.46
C THR A 339 -2.07 -23.20 20.74
N VAL A 340 -1.94 -23.10 19.41
CA VAL A 340 -2.71 -22.16 18.58
C VAL A 340 -4.21 -22.39 18.73
N GLU A 341 -4.68 -23.63 18.67
CA GLU A 341 -6.09 -23.99 18.82
C GLU A 341 -6.63 -23.54 20.18
N ARG A 342 -5.97 -23.93 21.28
CA ARG A 342 -6.36 -23.55 22.64
C ARG A 342 -6.44 -22.04 22.86
N GLU A 343 -5.44 -21.30 22.36
CA GLU A 343 -5.42 -19.83 22.50
C GLU A 343 -6.44 -19.15 21.57
N SER A 344 -6.70 -19.72 20.39
CA SER A 344 -7.72 -19.22 19.46
C SER A 344 -9.12 -19.39 20.02
N GLU A 345 -9.43 -20.54 20.61
CA GLU A 345 -10.70 -20.78 21.31
C GLU A 345 -10.90 -19.80 22.47
N ALA A 346 -9.84 -19.53 23.25
CA ALA A 346 -9.92 -18.59 24.35
C ALA A 346 -10.21 -17.14 23.88
N LEU A 347 -9.75 -16.77 22.67
CA LEU A 347 -9.91 -15.44 22.08
C LEU A 347 -11.11 -15.32 21.13
N GLU A 348 -11.91 -16.38 20.93
CA GLU A 348 -13.00 -16.39 19.98
C GLU A 348 -13.98 -15.21 20.20
N GLY A 349 -14.29 -14.48 19.12
CA GLY A 349 -15.18 -13.31 19.12
C GLY A 349 -14.58 -12.02 19.70
N ARG A 350 -13.38 -12.06 20.29
CA ARG A 350 -12.74 -10.91 20.96
C ARG A 350 -11.28 -10.67 20.59
N GLY A 351 -10.68 -11.56 19.81
CA GLY A 351 -9.30 -11.48 19.37
C GLY A 351 -8.97 -12.61 18.39
N ARG A 352 -7.69 -12.76 18.05
CA ARG A 352 -7.23 -13.87 17.21
C ARG A 352 -5.75 -14.19 17.39
N VAL A 353 -5.37 -15.38 16.95
CA VAL A 353 -4.00 -15.83 16.78
C VAL A 353 -3.75 -16.11 15.30
N LEU A 354 -2.59 -15.70 14.79
CA LEU A 354 -2.10 -16.04 13.46
C LEU A 354 -0.64 -16.49 13.54
N VAL A 355 -0.38 -17.75 13.19
CA VAL A 355 0.98 -18.29 13.12
C VAL A 355 1.25 -18.75 11.69
N ARG A 356 2.37 -18.29 11.10
CA ARG A 356 2.78 -18.66 9.74
C ARG A 356 4.29 -18.67 9.56
N ALA A 357 4.78 -19.52 8.67
CA ALA A 357 6.18 -19.45 8.22
C ALA A 357 6.38 -18.24 7.29
N SER A 358 7.58 -17.66 7.29
CA SER A 358 8.02 -16.73 6.24
C SER A 358 8.37 -17.51 4.97
N GLY A 359 7.99 -16.97 3.82
CA GLY A 359 8.32 -17.59 2.52
C GLY A 359 9.73 -17.27 2.03
N THR A 360 10.38 -16.25 2.59
CA THR A 360 11.68 -15.72 2.14
C THR A 360 12.77 -15.84 3.20
N GLU A 361 12.41 -16.03 4.46
CA GLU A 361 13.33 -16.03 5.59
C GLU A 361 13.10 -17.29 6.45
N PRO A 362 14.14 -17.83 7.10
CA PRO A 362 14.02 -18.99 7.99
C PRO A 362 13.43 -18.58 9.35
N LEU A 363 12.19 -18.07 9.34
CA LEU A 363 11.50 -17.62 10.55
C LEU A 363 10.01 -17.99 10.51
N VAL A 364 9.43 -18.14 11.70
CA VAL A 364 7.99 -18.25 11.95
C VAL A 364 7.50 -16.94 12.57
N ARG A 365 6.43 -16.40 12.01
CA ARG A 365 5.76 -15.20 12.50
C ARG A 365 4.60 -15.61 13.40
N VAL A 366 4.64 -15.16 14.64
CA VAL A 366 3.59 -15.35 15.64
C VAL A 366 2.93 -13.99 15.87
N MET A 367 1.66 -13.88 15.47
CA MET A 367 0.85 -12.68 15.69
C MET A 367 -0.32 -13.00 16.61
N VAL A 368 -0.55 -12.15 17.59
CA VAL A 368 -1.67 -12.24 18.52
C VAL A 368 -2.35 -10.88 18.63
N GLU A 369 -3.67 -10.89 18.68
CA GLU A 369 -4.49 -9.72 18.96
C GLU A 369 -5.49 -10.08 20.07
N ALA A 370 -5.51 -9.28 21.13
CA ALA A 370 -6.39 -9.50 22.27
C ALA A 370 -6.88 -8.17 22.86
N PRO A 371 -8.02 -8.13 23.57
CA PRO A 371 -8.57 -6.90 24.13
C PRO A 371 -7.65 -6.18 25.13
N ASP A 372 -6.87 -6.94 25.89
CA ASP A 372 -5.96 -6.42 26.92
C ASP A 372 -4.49 -6.60 26.50
N PRO A 373 -3.63 -5.57 26.63
CA PRO A 373 -2.21 -5.68 26.29
C PRO A 373 -1.45 -6.76 27.05
N ALA A 374 -1.75 -6.98 28.33
CA ALA A 374 -1.07 -8.01 29.14
C ALA A 374 -1.53 -9.42 28.73
N GLU A 375 -2.80 -9.60 28.40
CA GLU A 375 -3.28 -10.85 27.80
C GLU A 375 -2.61 -11.10 26.44
N CYS A 376 -2.54 -10.09 25.58
CA CYS A 376 -1.88 -10.18 24.27
C CYS A 376 -0.42 -10.64 24.39
N GLU A 377 0.35 -10.03 25.31
CA GLU A 377 1.75 -10.41 25.53
C GLU A 377 1.87 -11.82 26.12
N ALA A 378 0.99 -12.18 27.07
CA ALA A 378 1.01 -13.50 27.69
C ALA A 378 0.69 -14.63 26.70
N VAL A 379 -0.29 -14.42 25.81
CA VAL A 379 -0.64 -15.39 24.75
C VAL A 379 0.49 -15.49 23.72
N ALA A 380 1.06 -14.35 23.29
CA ALA A 380 2.19 -14.33 22.37
C ALA A 380 3.40 -15.08 22.96
N GLY A 381 3.72 -14.86 24.24
CA GLY A 381 4.79 -15.57 24.94
C GLY A 381 4.62 -17.09 24.93
N ARG A 382 3.40 -17.59 25.24
CA ARG A 382 3.12 -19.04 25.21
C ARG A 382 3.29 -19.65 23.82
N LEU A 383 2.89 -18.94 22.78
CA LEU A 383 3.04 -19.40 21.38
C LEU A 383 4.50 -19.36 20.93
N VAL A 384 5.23 -18.30 21.29
CA VAL A 384 6.67 -18.18 21.02
C VAL A 384 7.42 -19.31 21.69
N GLU A 385 7.18 -19.59 22.98
CA GLU A 385 7.80 -20.73 23.69
C GLU A 385 7.50 -22.08 23.01
N ALA A 386 6.27 -22.28 22.52
CA ALA A 386 5.90 -23.49 21.80
C ALA A 386 6.68 -23.65 20.48
N VAL A 387 6.84 -22.56 19.72
CA VAL A 387 7.64 -22.54 18.48
C VAL A 387 9.11 -22.77 18.79
N GLU A 388 9.67 -22.07 19.78
CA GLU A 388 11.07 -22.17 20.16
C GLU A 388 11.45 -23.58 20.60
N ARG A 389 10.61 -24.22 21.42
CA ARG A 389 10.86 -25.60 21.89
C ARG A 389 10.92 -26.62 20.76
N MET A 390 10.19 -26.39 19.66
CA MET A 390 10.02 -27.36 18.59
C MET A 390 10.91 -27.11 17.38
N LEU A 391 11.19 -25.84 17.06
CA LEU A 391 11.70 -25.44 15.74
C LEU A 391 13.00 -24.62 15.77
N ARG A 392 13.51 -24.26 16.96
CA ARG A 392 14.77 -23.50 17.02
C ARG A 392 15.96 -24.33 16.52
N PRO A 393 16.97 -23.68 15.91
CA PRO A 393 18.27 -24.31 15.71
C PRO A 393 18.86 -24.69 17.08
N GLY A 394 19.34 -25.93 17.21
CA GLY A 394 19.99 -26.43 18.42
C GLY A 394 21.39 -25.87 18.66
#